data_AF-A0A7C7YM37-F1
#
_entry.id   AF-A0A7C7YM37-F1
#
_cell.length_a   1.000
_cell.length_b   1.000
_cell.length_c   1.000
_cell.angle_alpha   90.00
_cell.angle_beta   90.00
_cell.angle_gamma   90.00
#
_symmetry.space_group_name_H-M   'P 1'
#
loop_
_entity.id
_entity.type
_entity.pdbx_description
1 polymer ?
#
loop_
_entity_poly.entity_id
_entity_poly.type
_entity_poly.pdbx_seq_one_letter_code
_entity_poly.pdbx_strand_id
1 'polypeptide(L)'
;MTGTSLGRGMLLGRPSGFLKDGTADNEVTYGICMADLHISPISPWMVDIQEEVREYFSWEESSDIDSINSLIEYSSHPSTPPLWGKSGRQKVLTDIISQLNEDERLVVIIGAAVEHPDLEPLLSNSPILIACDGAVGVLDEVSPESWNLLAMVVSDADGLPYINKAAEMGITISLHAHGDNMDEWASLLNNWKDLPCPPSLFFTHQVHHNIDGAINLGGFTDGDRAVCMLLAFGVHIDRIKLIGFDSTIFGKWSGVSNPKRKREKLLWMKKILDNIGVDGWGGEK
;
A
#
# COMPACT_ATOMS: atom_id res chain seq x y z
N MET A 1 -44.85 39.31 13.59
CA MET A 1 -45.74 39.66 12.45
C MET A 1 -44.83 39.90 11.25
N THR A 2 -44.63 38.85 10.43
CA THR A 2 -45.19 38.70 9.06
C THR A 2 -44.51 39.66 8.08
N GLY A 3 -43.54 39.22 7.27
CA GLY A 3 -43.75 38.51 5.99
C GLY A 3 -43.55 39.54 4.85
N THR A 4 -43.12 39.26 3.61
CA THR A 4 -42.76 38.07 2.85
C THR A 4 -42.20 38.62 1.53
N SER A 5 -41.18 38.00 0.92
CA SER A 5 -40.82 38.26 -0.47
C SER A 5 -40.30 36.98 -1.11
N LEU A 6 -41.12 36.39 -1.98
CA LEU A 6 -40.83 35.23 -2.82
C LEU A 6 -40.10 35.68 -4.09
N GLY A 7 -38.89 35.15 -4.32
CA GLY A 7 -38.15 35.26 -5.57
C GLY A 7 -38.07 33.89 -6.27
N ARG A 8 -38.61 33.83 -7.49
CA ARG A 8 -38.72 32.65 -8.37
C ARG A 8 -37.36 32.04 -8.74
N GLY A 9 -37.28 30.72 -8.65
CA GLY A 9 -36.23 29.91 -9.26
C GLY A 9 -36.40 29.76 -10.77
N MET A 10 -35.27 29.75 -11.47
CA MET A 10 -35.14 29.59 -12.92
C MET A 10 -34.72 28.15 -13.21
N LEU A 11 -35.63 27.35 -13.78
CA LEU A 11 -35.33 26.06 -14.38
C LEU A 11 -35.12 26.26 -15.89
N LEU A 12 -33.93 25.95 -16.38
CA LEU A 12 -33.59 25.65 -17.77
C LEU A 12 -32.94 24.25 -17.69
N GLY A 13 -33.41 23.16 -18.28
CA GLY A 13 -33.92 22.95 -19.63
C GLY A 13 -33.14 21.73 -20.16
N ARG A 14 -33.67 20.52 -20.00
CA ARG A 14 -33.08 19.29 -20.57
C ARG A 14 -33.49 19.16 -22.04
N PRO A 15 -32.58 18.83 -22.97
CA PRO A 15 -32.97 18.22 -24.23
C PRO A 15 -32.93 16.69 -24.12
N SER A 16 -34.01 16.06 -24.56
CA SER A 16 -34.16 14.62 -24.75
C SER A 16 -33.68 14.19 -26.15
N GLY A 17 -32.99 13.06 -26.22
CA GLY A 17 -33.05 12.14 -27.36
C GLY A 17 -31.75 11.99 -28.16
N PHE A 18 -31.12 10.82 -28.04
CA PHE A 18 -30.89 9.87 -29.14
C PHE A 18 -30.34 8.54 -28.57
N LEU A 19 -31.13 7.47 -28.69
CA LEU A 19 -30.74 6.05 -28.72
C LEU A 19 -30.46 5.74 -30.22
N LYS A 20 -29.54 4.90 -30.70
CA LYS A 20 -28.81 3.71 -30.25
C LYS A 20 -27.65 3.49 -31.25
N ASP A 21 -26.57 2.88 -30.79
CA ASP A 21 -25.71 1.86 -31.44
C ASP A 21 -24.42 1.86 -30.61
N GLY A 22 -23.99 0.80 -29.94
CA GLY A 22 -23.97 -0.58 -30.41
C GLY A 22 -22.52 -1.05 -30.52
N THR A 23 -21.70 -0.85 -29.48
CA THR A 23 -20.40 -1.52 -29.30
C THR A 23 -20.26 -1.84 -27.83
N ALA A 24 -19.97 -3.10 -27.52
CA ALA A 24 -19.82 -3.59 -26.16
C ALA A 24 -18.69 -2.84 -25.44
N ASP A 25 -19.05 -2.02 -24.46
CA ASP A 25 -18.12 -1.57 -23.45
C ASP A 25 -17.75 -2.79 -22.61
N ASN A 26 -16.54 -3.30 -22.79
CA ASN A 26 -15.90 -4.14 -21.78
C ASN A 26 -15.61 -3.23 -20.57
N GLU A 27 -16.61 -3.04 -19.71
CA GLU A 27 -16.36 -2.56 -18.35
C GLU A 27 -15.53 -3.62 -17.62
N VAL A 28 -14.21 -3.43 -17.63
CA VAL A 28 -13.32 -4.09 -16.67
C VAL A 28 -13.74 -3.57 -15.30
N THR A 29 -14.51 -4.39 -14.57
CA THR A 29 -14.98 -4.03 -13.24
C THR A 29 -13.80 -4.15 -12.28
N TYR A 30 -13.21 -3.01 -11.86
CA TYR A 30 -12.15 -2.93 -10.82
C TYR A 30 -12.68 -3.22 -9.40
N GLY A 31 -13.71 -4.06 -9.27
CA GLY A 31 -14.36 -4.38 -8.01
C GLY A 31 -13.78 -5.65 -7.39
N ILE A 32 -13.11 -5.52 -6.26
CA ILE A 32 -12.62 -6.65 -5.45
C ILE A 32 -13.82 -7.33 -4.78
N CYS A 33 -13.86 -8.67 -4.82
CA CYS A 33 -14.75 -9.48 -4.01
C CYS A 33 -13.94 -10.31 -3.00
N MET A 34 -13.62 -9.67 -1.88
CA MET A 34 -13.61 -10.37 -0.59
C MET A 34 -15.03 -10.17 -0.07
N ALA A 35 -15.82 -11.23 0.08
CA ALA A 35 -17.29 -11.20 0.11
C ALA A 35 -18.00 -10.15 1.00
N ASP A 36 -17.31 -9.41 1.87
CA ASP A 36 -17.87 -8.38 2.75
C ASP A 36 -17.12 -7.01 2.77
N LEU A 37 -15.99 -6.84 2.05
CA LEU A 37 -15.29 -5.54 1.93
C LEU A 37 -15.09 -5.14 0.45
N HIS A 38 -15.79 -4.09 0.02
CA HIS A 38 -15.55 -3.44 -1.26
C HIS A 38 -14.42 -2.42 -1.12
N ILE A 39 -13.18 -2.88 -1.33
CA ILE A 39 -12.00 -2.01 -1.44
C ILE A 39 -11.64 -1.95 -2.93
N SER A 40 -11.35 -0.76 -3.44
CA SER A 40 -10.90 -0.57 -4.81
C SER A 40 -9.88 0.57 -4.86
N PRO A 41 -8.97 0.59 -5.84
CA PRO A 41 -8.14 1.77 -6.08
C PRO A 41 -9.03 3.00 -6.29
N ILE A 42 -8.58 4.17 -5.84
CA ILE A 42 -9.35 5.43 -5.99
C ILE A 42 -9.42 5.93 -7.44
N SER A 43 -8.55 5.39 -8.31
CA SER A 43 -8.52 5.64 -9.75
C SER A 43 -8.00 4.39 -10.48
N PRO A 44 -8.62 3.96 -11.60
CA PRO A 44 -8.11 2.86 -12.43
C PRO A 44 -6.64 3.05 -12.83
N TRP A 45 -6.22 4.29 -13.06
CA TRP A 45 -4.86 4.65 -13.43
C TRP A 45 -3.78 4.14 -12.46
N MET A 46 -4.11 4.03 -11.16
CA MET A 46 -3.17 3.53 -10.15
C MET A 46 -2.78 2.07 -10.37
N VAL A 47 -3.67 1.29 -11.01
CA VAL A 47 -3.42 -0.09 -11.41
C VAL A 47 -2.84 -0.11 -12.82
N ASP A 48 -3.40 0.67 -13.76
CA ASP A 48 -2.98 0.67 -15.16
C ASP A 48 -1.49 1.05 -15.34
N ILE A 49 -0.95 1.91 -14.46
CA ILE A 49 0.47 2.29 -14.46
C ILE A 49 1.41 1.10 -14.25
N GLN A 50 0.94 0.02 -13.63
CA GLN A 50 1.71 -1.22 -13.42
C GLN A 50 2.00 -1.92 -14.76
N GLU A 51 1.10 -1.82 -15.74
CA GLU A 51 1.35 -2.33 -17.10
C GLU A 51 2.46 -1.52 -17.78
N GLU A 52 2.44 -0.19 -17.68
CA GLU A 52 3.50 0.65 -18.25
C GLU A 52 4.89 0.31 -17.65
N VAL A 53 4.92 0.05 -16.34
CA VAL A 53 6.13 -0.39 -15.64
C VAL A 53 6.60 -1.75 -16.14
N ARG A 54 5.66 -2.70 -16.26
CA ARG A 54 5.94 -4.06 -16.74
C ARG A 54 6.53 -4.05 -18.15
N GLU A 55 5.93 -3.28 -19.05
CA GLU A 55 6.44 -3.07 -20.41
C GLU A 55 7.83 -2.45 -20.40
N TYR A 56 8.05 -1.41 -19.60
CA TYR A 56 9.33 -0.70 -19.51
C TYR A 56 10.48 -1.62 -19.07
N PHE A 57 10.24 -2.48 -18.07
CA PHE A 57 11.26 -3.41 -17.57
C PHE A 57 11.27 -4.76 -18.29
N SER A 58 10.38 -4.98 -19.26
CA SER A 58 10.20 -6.25 -19.97
C SER A 58 9.95 -7.41 -19.00
N TRP A 59 9.06 -7.20 -18.03
CA TRP A 59 8.62 -8.25 -17.12
C TRP A 59 7.36 -8.93 -17.64
N GLU A 60 7.17 -10.17 -17.23
CA GLU A 60 5.99 -10.96 -17.59
C GLU A 60 5.03 -10.99 -16.40
N GLU A 61 3.75 -10.80 -16.66
CA GLU A 61 2.73 -10.86 -15.61
C GLU A 61 2.59 -12.27 -15.02
N SER A 62 2.88 -13.32 -15.80
CA SER A 62 2.82 -14.71 -15.35
C SER A 62 3.64 -14.95 -14.08
N SER A 63 4.78 -14.27 -13.93
CA SER A 63 5.60 -14.40 -12.72
C SER A 63 4.92 -13.79 -11.49
N ASP A 64 4.22 -12.66 -11.64
CA ASP A 64 3.42 -12.07 -10.54
C ASP A 64 2.24 -13.00 -10.17
N ILE A 65 1.59 -13.62 -11.17
CA ILE A 65 0.51 -14.60 -10.99
C ILE A 65 1.00 -15.83 -10.21
N ASP A 66 2.15 -16.39 -10.60
CA ASP A 66 2.72 -17.55 -9.93
C ASP A 66 3.09 -17.23 -8.47
N SER A 67 3.68 -16.05 -8.23
CA SER A 67 4.09 -15.61 -6.90
C SER A 67 2.91 -15.45 -5.94
N ILE A 68 1.86 -14.73 -6.35
CA ILE A 68 0.70 -14.50 -5.47
C ILE A 68 -0.11 -15.77 -5.21
N ASN A 69 -0.28 -16.64 -6.21
CA ASN A 69 -0.96 -17.92 -6.01
C ASN A 69 -0.17 -18.83 -5.06
N SER A 70 1.15 -18.89 -5.21
CA SER A 70 2.03 -19.66 -4.32
C SER A 70 2.00 -19.11 -2.88
N LEU A 71 1.97 -17.79 -2.71
CA LEU A 71 1.84 -17.15 -1.40
C LEU A 71 0.49 -17.49 -0.73
N ILE A 72 -0.61 -17.44 -1.49
CA ILE A 72 -1.94 -17.80 -0.99
C ILE A 72 -1.98 -19.28 -0.59
N GLU A 73 -1.46 -20.18 -1.43
CA GLU A 73 -1.39 -21.61 -1.13
C GLU A 73 -0.58 -21.88 0.14
N TYR A 74 0.63 -21.30 0.24
CA TYR A 74 1.49 -21.43 1.41
C TYR A 74 0.77 -20.97 2.68
N SER A 75 0.15 -19.78 2.65
CA SER A 75 -0.54 -19.19 3.81
C SER A 75 -1.77 -19.97 4.28
N SER A 76 -2.30 -20.83 3.42
CA SER A 76 -3.49 -21.65 3.68
C SER A 76 -3.14 -23.04 4.18
N HIS A 77 -1.85 -23.38 4.27
CA HIS A 77 -1.41 -24.70 4.71
C HIS A 77 -1.72 -24.92 6.20
N PRO A 78 -2.16 -26.11 6.65
CA PRO A 78 -2.50 -26.35 8.06
C PRO A 78 -1.34 -26.16 9.06
N SER A 79 -0.10 -26.10 8.57
CA SER A 79 1.09 -25.86 9.40
C SER A 79 1.47 -24.40 9.54
N THR A 80 0.77 -23.47 8.89
CA THR A 80 0.99 -22.03 9.05
C THR A 80 0.04 -21.46 10.11
N PRO A 81 0.38 -20.30 10.71
CA PRO A 81 -0.52 -19.60 11.63
C PRO A 81 -1.93 -19.42 11.04
N PRO A 82 -3.01 -19.79 11.76
CA PRO A 82 -4.38 -19.68 11.25
C PRO A 82 -4.77 -18.26 10.82
N LEU A 83 -4.15 -17.24 11.43
CA LEU A 83 -4.36 -15.84 11.12
C LEU A 83 -3.80 -15.42 9.73
N TRP A 84 -2.94 -16.24 9.11
CA TRP A 84 -2.48 -16.01 7.74
C TRP A 84 -3.45 -16.53 6.69
N GLY A 85 -4.38 -17.42 7.07
CA GLY A 85 -5.43 -17.91 6.17
C GLY A 85 -6.45 -16.82 5.80
N LYS A 86 -7.30 -17.10 4.81
CA LYS A 86 -8.22 -16.12 4.22
C LYS A 86 -9.01 -15.28 5.23
N SER A 87 -9.65 -15.91 6.22
CA SER A 87 -10.45 -15.19 7.22
C SER A 87 -9.60 -14.30 8.14
N GLY A 88 -8.37 -14.70 8.44
CA GLY A 88 -7.44 -13.88 9.23
C GLY A 88 -6.97 -12.66 8.46
N ARG A 89 -6.65 -12.82 7.16
CA ARG A 89 -6.32 -11.71 6.26
C ARG A 89 -7.48 -10.72 6.10
N GLN A 90 -8.71 -11.23 5.96
CA GLN A 90 -9.91 -10.39 5.91
C GLN A 90 -10.11 -9.62 7.21
N LYS A 91 -9.95 -10.28 8.37
CA LYS A 91 -10.10 -9.64 9.67
C LYS A 91 -9.10 -8.50 9.87
N VAL A 92 -7.80 -8.75 9.64
CA VAL A 92 -6.78 -7.71 9.84
C VAL A 92 -6.97 -6.52 8.89
N LEU A 93 -7.40 -6.78 7.65
CA LEU A 93 -7.69 -5.73 6.69
C LEU A 93 -8.85 -4.85 7.18
N THR A 94 -9.94 -5.46 7.66
CA THR A 94 -11.06 -4.74 8.28
C THR A 94 -10.62 -3.91 9.49
N ASP A 95 -9.83 -4.50 10.39
CA ASP A 95 -9.37 -3.84 11.61
C ASP A 95 -8.51 -2.61 11.29
N ILE A 96 -7.57 -2.72 10.34
CA ILE A 96 -6.71 -1.60 9.91
C ILE A 96 -7.52 -0.50 9.25
N ILE A 97 -8.46 -0.85 8.37
CA ILE A 97 -9.31 0.13 7.70
C ILE A 97 -10.18 0.87 8.73
N SER A 98 -10.75 0.16 9.70
CA SER A 98 -11.52 0.79 10.79
C SER A 98 -10.63 1.73 11.60
N GLN A 99 -9.45 1.27 12.03
CA GLN A 99 -8.50 2.07 12.80
C GLN A 99 -8.11 3.37 12.07
N LEU A 100 -7.76 3.28 10.78
CA LEU A 100 -7.32 4.45 9.99
C LEU A 100 -8.44 5.47 9.75
N ASN A 101 -9.70 5.02 9.68
CA ASN A 101 -10.86 5.88 9.46
C ASN A 101 -11.42 6.49 10.75
N GLU A 102 -11.29 5.81 11.89
CA GLU A 102 -11.75 6.29 13.19
C GLU A 102 -10.75 7.25 13.87
N ASP A 103 -9.48 7.14 13.53
CA ASP A 103 -8.40 7.94 14.09
C ASP A 103 -8.08 9.11 13.15
N GLU A 104 -8.17 10.36 13.62
CA GLU A 104 -7.90 11.57 12.81
C GLU A 104 -6.41 12.00 12.82
N ARG A 105 -5.54 11.30 13.56
CA ARG A 105 -4.11 11.66 13.64
C ARG A 105 -3.44 11.63 12.27
N LEU A 106 -2.33 12.38 12.17
CA LEU A 106 -1.46 12.37 11.00
C LEU A 106 -0.95 10.95 10.74
N VAL A 107 -1.00 10.51 9.47
CA VAL A 107 -0.41 9.25 9.01
C VAL A 107 0.93 9.57 8.35
N VAL A 108 2.02 9.06 8.92
CA VAL A 108 3.37 9.27 8.40
C VAL A 108 3.83 8.00 7.71
N ILE A 109 4.11 8.10 6.40
CA ILE A 109 4.73 7.02 5.63
C ILE A 109 6.25 7.22 5.64
N ILE A 110 6.96 6.17 6.02
CA ILE A 110 8.40 6.16 6.21
C ILE A 110 9.06 5.42 5.04
N GLY A 111 9.69 6.17 4.14
CA GLY A 111 10.44 5.66 3.00
C GLY A 111 11.92 5.39 3.32
N ALA A 112 12.60 4.69 2.42
CA ALA A 112 13.93 4.14 2.67
C ALA A 112 15.06 5.17 2.87
N ALA A 113 14.86 6.44 2.48
CA ALA A 113 15.83 7.52 2.67
C ALA A 113 15.66 8.29 4.00
N VAL A 114 14.83 7.78 4.91
CA VAL A 114 14.62 8.39 6.23
C VAL A 114 15.88 8.33 7.08
N GLU A 115 16.16 9.42 7.78
CA GLU A 115 17.11 9.47 8.88
C GLU A 115 16.39 9.80 10.19
N HIS A 116 16.97 9.45 11.35
CA HIS A 116 16.35 9.72 12.66
C HIS A 116 15.86 11.18 12.85
N PRO A 117 16.57 12.24 12.37
CA PRO A 117 16.12 13.62 12.55
C PRO A 117 14.88 13.97 11.71
N ASP A 118 14.60 13.20 10.66
CA ASP A 118 13.41 13.40 9.84
C ASP A 118 12.14 12.91 10.59
N LEU A 119 12.28 11.92 11.48
CA LEU A 119 11.17 11.30 12.22
C LEU A 119 10.98 11.85 13.64
N GLU A 120 12.07 12.08 14.39
CA GLU A 120 12.03 12.48 15.81
C GLU A 120 11.08 13.64 16.13
N PRO A 121 11.04 14.76 15.34
CA PRO A 121 10.15 15.87 15.63
C PRO A 121 8.66 15.50 15.54
N LEU A 122 8.32 14.52 14.69
CA LEU A 122 6.93 14.11 14.44
C LEU A 122 6.37 13.27 15.58
N LEU A 123 7.21 12.53 16.31
CA LEU A 123 6.78 11.60 17.37
C LEU A 123 6.03 12.28 18.52
N SER A 124 6.33 13.56 18.77
CA SER A 124 5.66 14.36 19.81
C SER A 124 4.14 14.46 19.64
N ASN A 125 3.64 14.36 18.41
CA ASN A 125 2.21 14.39 18.08
C ASN A 125 1.59 12.98 18.01
N SER A 126 2.35 11.94 18.36
CA SER A 126 1.93 10.54 18.32
C SER A 126 1.25 10.17 16.99
N PRO A 127 1.88 10.37 15.81
CA PRO A 127 1.28 10.03 14.53
C PRO A 127 1.03 8.52 14.41
N ILE A 128 0.24 8.12 13.43
CA ILE A 128 0.18 6.73 12.96
C ILE A 128 1.33 6.52 12.00
N LEU A 129 2.24 5.59 12.27
CA LEU A 129 3.38 5.30 11.41
C LEU A 129 3.07 4.11 10.49
N ILE A 130 3.40 4.26 9.21
CA ILE A 130 3.45 3.20 8.21
C ILE A 130 4.89 3.14 7.69
N ALA A 131 5.57 2.02 7.86
CA ALA A 131 6.94 1.87 7.36
C ALA A 131 6.97 1.11 6.04
N CYS A 132 7.79 1.55 5.09
CA CYS A 132 8.02 0.85 3.83
C CYS A 132 9.27 -0.02 3.96
N ASP A 133 9.03 -1.32 4.04
CA ASP A 133 10.04 -2.36 3.98
C ASP A 133 11.17 -2.14 5.01
N GLY A 134 12.44 -2.13 4.61
CA GLY A 134 13.57 -1.96 5.51
C GLY A 134 13.58 -0.63 6.28
N ALA A 135 12.83 0.39 5.82
CA ALA A 135 12.75 1.70 6.47
C ALA A 135 12.24 1.63 7.91
N VAL A 136 11.57 0.54 8.29
CA VAL A 136 11.17 0.27 9.67
C VAL A 136 12.34 0.28 10.65
N GLY A 137 13.57 0.01 10.18
CA GLY A 137 14.78 0.04 11.00
C GLY A 137 15.07 1.39 11.65
N VAL A 138 14.54 2.50 11.11
CA VAL A 138 14.73 3.83 11.70
C VAL A 138 14.14 3.97 13.10
N LEU A 139 13.13 3.16 13.44
CA LEU A 139 12.49 3.18 14.76
C LEU A 139 13.47 2.80 15.87
N ASP A 140 14.47 1.98 15.58
CA ASP A 140 15.54 1.61 16.53
C ASP A 140 16.54 2.74 16.78
N GLU A 141 16.63 3.70 15.87
CA GLU A 141 17.54 4.84 15.99
C GLU A 141 16.91 6.04 16.72
N VAL A 142 15.58 6.10 16.82
CA VAL A 142 14.87 7.24 17.44
C VAL A 142 14.54 6.95 18.91
N SER A 143 13.60 6.04 19.18
CA SER A 143 13.27 5.62 20.54
C SER A 143 12.51 4.29 20.56
N PRO A 144 12.66 3.43 21.58
CA PRO A 144 11.90 2.19 21.69
C PRO A 144 10.38 2.38 21.66
N GLU A 145 9.88 3.51 22.18
CA GLU A 145 8.45 3.82 22.23
C GLU A 145 7.86 4.14 20.85
N SER A 146 8.70 4.51 19.87
CA SER A 146 8.24 4.78 18.51
C SER A 146 7.60 3.55 17.84
N TRP A 147 7.99 2.34 18.25
CA TRP A 147 7.36 1.10 17.81
C TRP A 147 5.88 1.00 18.20
N ASN A 148 5.44 1.65 19.28
CA ASN A 148 4.03 1.68 19.69
C ASN A 148 3.15 2.51 18.73
N LEU A 149 3.77 3.32 17.87
CA LEU A 149 3.09 4.16 16.89
C LEU A 149 3.01 3.49 15.51
N LEU A 150 3.72 2.37 15.30
CA LEU A 150 3.74 1.64 14.03
C LEU A 150 2.48 0.79 13.87
N ALA A 151 1.64 1.14 12.90
CA ALA A 151 0.41 0.41 12.61
C ALA A 151 0.64 -0.77 11.67
N MET A 152 1.48 -0.60 10.65
CA MET A 152 1.85 -1.68 9.72
C MET A 152 3.15 -1.39 8.96
N VAL A 153 3.71 -2.44 8.38
CA VAL A 153 4.80 -2.36 7.40
C VAL A 153 4.27 -2.77 6.02
N VAL A 154 4.65 -2.05 4.97
CA VAL A 154 4.39 -2.39 3.56
C VAL A 154 5.68 -2.91 2.96
N SER A 155 5.72 -4.14 2.48
CA SER A 155 6.97 -4.79 2.08
C SER A 155 6.76 -5.82 0.98
N ASP A 156 7.72 -5.89 0.06
CA ASP A 156 7.89 -6.99 -0.89
C ASP A 156 8.84 -8.10 -0.37
N ALA A 157 9.07 -8.13 0.94
CA ALA A 157 9.91 -9.08 1.69
C ALA A 157 11.43 -8.93 1.53
N ASP A 158 11.95 -7.85 0.91
CA ASP A 158 13.39 -7.65 0.74
C ASP A 158 14.10 -6.83 1.84
N GLY A 159 13.35 -6.29 2.81
CA GLY A 159 13.84 -5.40 3.89
C GLY A 159 14.53 -6.05 5.08
N LEU A 160 15.03 -7.28 4.94
CA LEU A 160 15.81 -7.93 6.00
C LEU A 160 17.13 -7.19 6.27
N PRO A 161 17.61 -7.15 7.53
CA PRO A 161 17.03 -7.80 8.72
C PRO A 161 15.95 -6.96 9.44
N TYR A 162 15.71 -5.72 9.01
CA TYR A 162 14.97 -4.72 9.78
C TYR A 162 13.51 -5.10 10.02
N ILE A 163 12.87 -5.74 9.03
CA ILE A 163 11.47 -6.18 9.12
C ILE A 163 11.22 -7.29 10.15
N ASN A 164 12.24 -8.04 10.59
CA ASN A 164 12.06 -9.13 11.56
C ASN A 164 11.56 -8.63 12.90
N LYS A 165 12.04 -7.47 13.37
CA LYS A 165 11.60 -6.94 14.66
C LYS A 165 10.12 -6.55 14.64
N ALA A 166 9.62 -6.02 13.53
CA ALA A 166 8.19 -5.76 13.35
C ALA A 166 7.39 -7.06 13.46
N ALA A 167 7.85 -8.13 12.81
CA ALA A 167 7.22 -9.45 12.87
C ALA A 167 7.24 -10.07 14.27
N GLU A 168 8.38 -10.00 14.98
CA GLU A 168 8.53 -10.47 16.36
C GLU A 168 7.60 -9.73 17.35
N MET A 169 7.29 -8.47 17.05
CA MET A 169 6.34 -7.65 17.81
C MET A 169 4.88 -7.89 17.40
N GLY A 170 4.61 -8.75 16.42
CA GLY A 170 3.27 -9.06 15.92
C GLY A 170 2.64 -7.94 15.08
N ILE A 171 3.44 -6.99 14.60
CA ILE A 171 2.97 -5.84 13.80
C ILE A 171 2.49 -6.35 12.44
N THR A 172 1.38 -5.78 11.96
CA THR A 172 0.79 -6.20 10.68
C THR A 172 1.73 -5.90 9.52
N ILE A 173 1.85 -6.84 8.58
CA ILE A 173 2.60 -6.68 7.33
C ILE A 173 1.65 -6.76 6.14
N SER A 174 1.61 -5.71 5.34
CA SER A 174 1.10 -5.72 3.96
C SER A 174 2.17 -6.35 3.09
N LEU A 175 2.04 -7.65 2.81
CA LEU A 175 3.03 -8.41 2.05
C LEU A 175 2.69 -8.36 0.56
N HIS A 176 3.59 -7.82 -0.26
CA HIS A 176 3.45 -7.77 -1.71
C HIS A 176 4.04 -9.01 -2.36
N ALA A 177 3.26 -9.72 -3.18
CA ALA A 177 3.77 -10.81 -4.00
C ALA A 177 4.10 -10.31 -5.42
N HIS A 178 5.31 -10.60 -5.86
CA HIS A 178 5.84 -10.22 -7.16
C HIS A 178 6.70 -11.36 -7.74
N GLY A 179 6.86 -11.40 -9.06
CA GLY A 179 7.59 -12.45 -9.75
C GLY A 179 9.04 -12.70 -9.29
N ASP A 180 9.77 -11.68 -8.83
CA ASP A 180 11.17 -11.83 -8.40
C ASP A 180 11.38 -12.01 -6.88
N ASN A 181 10.32 -12.08 -6.07
CA ASN A 181 10.42 -12.10 -4.59
C ASN A 181 9.95 -13.40 -3.91
N MET A 182 9.78 -14.50 -4.66
CA MET A 182 9.24 -15.75 -4.12
C MET A 182 10.11 -16.38 -3.04
N ASP A 183 11.42 -16.39 -3.25
CA ASP A 183 12.37 -16.95 -2.29
C ASP A 183 12.42 -16.10 -1.02
N GLU A 184 12.34 -14.78 -1.17
CA GLU A 184 12.35 -13.77 -0.12
C GLU A 184 11.14 -13.93 0.80
N TRP A 185 9.91 -13.90 0.26
CA TRP A 185 8.72 -14.05 1.10
C TRP A 185 8.63 -15.48 1.68
N ALA A 186 9.04 -16.52 0.95
CA ALA A 186 9.00 -17.89 1.47
C ALA A 186 9.98 -18.09 2.63
N SER A 187 11.20 -17.55 2.53
CA SER A 187 12.20 -17.57 3.60
C SER A 187 11.69 -16.83 4.83
N LEU A 188 11.17 -15.63 4.63
CA LEU A 188 10.62 -14.78 5.67
C LEU A 188 9.45 -15.45 6.41
N LEU A 189 8.46 -15.99 5.69
CA LEU A 189 7.33 -16.67 6.32
C LEU A 189 7.74 -17.96 7.03
N ASN A 190 8.73 -18.68 6.51
CA ASN A 190 9.28 -19.85 7.19
C ASN A 190 9.96 -19.50 8.52
N ASN A 191 10.56 -18.31 8.63
CA ASN A 191 11.13 -17.83 9.90
C ASN A 191 10.04 -17.35 10.86
N TRP A 192 8.95 -16.76 10.33
CA TRP A 192 7.92 -16.15 11.17
C TRP A 192 6.85 -17.11 11.66
N LYS A 193 6.61 -18.23 10.95
CA LYS A 193 5.51 -19.17 11.28
C LYS A 193 5.62 -19.77 12.68
N ASP A 194 6.85 -19.89 13.18
CA ASP A 194 7.18 -20.49 14.48
C ASP A 194 7.37 -19.43 15.59
N LEU A 195 7.13 -18.15 15.30
CA LEU A 195 7.16 -17.09 16.31
C LEU A 195 6.03 -17.30 17.33
N PRO A 196 6.24 -16.94 18.62
CA PRO A 196 5.18 -17.01 19.63
C PRO A 196 3.96 -16.14 19.30
N CYS A 197 4.19 -15.02 18.61
CA CYS A 197 3.17 -14.10 18.12
C CYS A 197 3.50 -13.74 16.67
N PRO A 198 3.14 -14.59 15.69
CA PRO A 198 3.42 -14.31 14.29
C PRO A 198 2.63 -13.07 13.84
N PRO A 199 3.20 -12.24 12.93
CA PRO A 199 2.54 -11.01 12.49
C PRO A 199 1.25 -11.32 11.72
N SER A 200 0.27 -10.43 11.82
CA SER A 200 -0.88 -10.46 10.91
C SER A 200 -0.47 -10.06 9.51
N LEU A 201 -1.07 -10.69 8.50
CA LEU A 201 -0.74 -10.46 7.09
C LEU A 201 -2.00 -10.13 6.29
N PHE A 202 -1.87 -9.23 5.33
CA PHE A 202 -2.74 -9.21 4.16
C PHE A 202 -1.89 -9.05 2.90
N PHE A 203 -2.41 -9.53 1.78
CA PHE A 203 -1.60 -9.68 0.56
C PHE A 203 -1.96 -8.63 -0.47
N THR A 204 -0.93 -8.02 -1.04
CA THR A 204 -1.05 -7.17 -2.22
C THR A 204 -0.38 -7.81 -3.42
N HIS A 205 -0.82 -7.46 -4.62
CA HIS A 205 -0.24 -7.93 -5.89
C HIS A 205 -0.40 -6.86 -6.97
N GLN A 206 0.14 -7.10 -8.16
CA GLN A 206 0.12 -6.18 -9.31
C GLN A 206 -0.37 -6.86 -10.61
N VAL A 207 -1.28 -7.83 -10.46
CA VAL A 207 -1.92 -8.56 -11.57
C VAL A 207 -3.20 -7.81 -11.99
N HIS A 208 -3.49 -7.78 -13.29
CA HIS A 208 -4.61 -7.02 -13.88
C HIS A 208 -6.00 -7.54 -13.49
N HIS A 209 -6.11 -8.82 -13.13
CA HIS A 209 -7.36 -9.45 -12.73
C HIS A 209 -7.43 -9.69 -11.23
N ASN A 210 -8.67 -9.83 -10.74
CA ASN A 210 -8.94 -10.07 -9.33
C ASN A 210 -8.43 -11.45 -8.89
N ILE A 211 -7.74 -11.48 -7.74
CA ILE A 211 -7.26 -12.70 -7.10
C ILE A 211 -7.93 -12.82 -5.73
N ASP A 212 -8.76 -13.85 -5.56
CA ASP A 212 -9.42 -14.11 -4.28
C ASP A 212 -8.37 -14.36 -3.19
N GLY A 213 -8.45 -13.61 -2.08
CA GLY A 213 -7.45 -13.72 -1.01
C GLY A 213 -6.32 -12.68 -1.06
N ALA A 214 -6.27 -11.81 -2.06
CA ALA A 214 -5.32 -10.69 -2.19
C ALA A 214 -5.97 -9.44 -2.83
N ILE A 215 -5.30 -8.29 -2.77
CA ILE A 215 -5.81 -7.02 -3.31
C ILE A 215 -4.78 -6.29 -4.18
N ASN A 216 -5.21 -5.71 -5.31
CA ASN A 216 -4.39 -4.78 -6.08
C ASN A 216 -4.96 -3.37 -5.92
N LEU A 217 -4.22 -2.49 -5.26
CA LEU A 217 -4.61 -1.11 -4.98
C LEU A 217 -3.78 -0.12 -5.81
N GLY A 218 -2.90 -0.61 -6.68
CA GLY A 218 -1.96 0.19 -7.45
C GLY A 218 -0.62 0.42 -6.77
N GLY A 219 0.18 1.29 -7.39
CA GLY A 219 1.57 1.51 -7.00
C GLY A 219 2.52 0.44 -7.54
N PHE A 220 3.81 0.74 -7.46
CA PHE A 220 4.91 -0.05 -7.97
C PHE A 220 6.00 -0.30 -6.92
N THR A 221 6.41 0.71 -6.15
CA THR A 221 7.36 0.54 -5.04
C THR A 221 6.61 0.50 -3.71
N ASP A 222 7.20 -0.05 -2.65
CA ASP A 222 6.51 -0.10 -1.34
C ASP A 222 6.09 1.27 -0.83
N GLY A 223 6.83 2.32 -1.16
CA GLY A 223 6.52 3.70 -0.85
C GLY A 223 5.22 4.19 -1.48
N ASP A 224 5.15 4.17 -2.81
CA ASP A 224 3.96 4.64 -3.54
C ASP A 224 2.76 3.67 -3.39
N ARG A 225 3.02 2.37 -3.17
CA ARG A 225 2.00 1.37 -2.82
C ARG A 225 1.35 1.67 -1.48
N ALA A 226 2.14 2.09 -0.48
CA ALA A 226 1.59 2.54 0.81
C ALA A 226 0.64 3.73 0.63
N VAL A 227 0.97 4.69 -0.24
CA VAL A 227 0.10 5.83 -0.55
C VAL A 227 -1.19 5.37 -1.23
N CYS A 228 -1.10 4.58 -2.30
CA CYS A 228 -2.27 4.08 -3.03
C CYS A 228 -3.21 3.29 -2.09
N MET A 229 -2.63 2.47 -1.22
CA MET A 229 -3.36 1.69 -0.24
C MET A 229 -4.09 2.56 0.79
N LEU A 230 -3.43 3.56 1.38
CA LEU A 230 -4.06 4.43 2.37
C LEU A 230 -5.23 5.22 1.76
N LEU A 231 -5.08 5.70 0.51
CA LEU A 231 -6.15 6.38 -0.21
C LEU A 231 -7.33 5.44 -0.47
N ALA A 232 -7.07 4.20 -0.89
CA ALA A 232 -8.11 3.18 -1.09
C ALA A 232 -8.80 2.78 0.22
N PHE A 233 -8.11 2.90 1.37
CA PHE A 233 -8.68 2.67 2.70
C PHE A 233 -9.50 3.86 3.23
N GLY A 234 -9.58 4.96 2.49
CA GLY A 234 -10.36 6.15 2.87
C GLY A 234 -9.59 7.21 3.63
N VAL A 235 -8.27 7.06 3.79
CA VAL A 235 -7.43 8.09 4.43
C VAL A 235 -7.37 9.31 3.52
N HIS A 236 -7.77 10.47 4.05
CA HIS A 236 -7.71 11.72 3.32
C HIS A 236 -6.26 12.10 2.98
N ILE A 237 -6.02 12.59 1.76
CA ILE A 237 -4.68 12.93 1.27
C ILE A 237 -3.94 13.92 2.19
N ASP A 238 -4.64 14.94 2.71
CA ASP A 238 -4.08 15.94 3.64
C ASP A 238 -3.65 15.36 5.00
N ARG A 239 -4.04 14.13 5.34
CA ARG A 239 -3.58 13.43 6.54
C ARG A 239 -2.31 12.63 6.30
N ILE A 240 -1.87 12.48 5.05
CA ILE A 240 -0.71 11.67 4.69
C ILE A 240 0.52 12.58 4.61
N LYS A 241 1.56 12.23 5.37
CA LYS A 241 2.87 12.86 5.28
C LYS A 241 3.92 11.85 4.89
N LEU A 242 4.70 12.16 3.86
CA LEU A 242 5.83 11.36 3.43
C LEU A 242 7.12 11.84 4.11
N ILE A 243 7.94 10.91 4.60
CA ILE A 243 9.32 11.17 5.03
C ILE A 243 10.26 10.11 4.45
N GLY A 244 11.49 10.47 4.10
CA GLY A 244 12.44 9.51 3.52
C GLY A 244 12.12 9.10 2.07
N PHE A 245 11.41 9.96 1.32
CA PHE A 245 11.11 9.78 -0.10
C PHE A 245 12.02 10.68 -0.96
N ASP A 246 13.06 10.08 -1.53
CA ASP A 246 14.03 10.77 -2.37
C ASP A 246 14.27 9.99 -3.66
N SER A 247 14.14 10.66 -4.81
CA SER A 247 14.35 10.04 -6.13
C SER A 247 15.82 10.04 -6.59
N THR A 248 16.68 10.74 -5.84
CA THR A 248 18.09 10.99 -6.14
C THR A 248 19.05 10.22 -5.22
N ILE A 249 18.62 9.92 -3.99
CA ILE A 249 19.40 9.23 -2.97
C ILE A 249 18.96 7.78 -2.81
N PHE A 250 19.91 6.85 -2.68
CA PHE A 250 19.63 5.52 -2.17
C PHE A 250 19.70 5.56 -0.66
N GLY A 251 18.54 5.49 -0.02
CA GLY A 251 18.44 5.50 1.41
C GLY A 251 19.08 4.28 2.07
N LYS A 252 19.61 4.46 3.28
CA LYS A 252 20.35 3.42 4.02
C LYS A 252 19.53 2.17 4.31
N TRP A 253 18.20 2.28 4.29
CA TRP A 253 17.26 1.20 4.58
C TRP A 253 16.79 0.42 3.35
N SER A 254 17.28 0.78 2.18
CA SER A 254 16.81 0.15 0.95
C SER A 254 17.42 -1.23 0.74
N GLY A 255 16.64 -2.16 0.17
CA GLY A 255 17.14 -3.45 -0.32
C GLY A 255 18.32 -3.35 -1.30
N VAL A 256 19.05 -4.47 -1.40
CA VAL A 256 20.22 -4.64 -2.27
C VAL A 256 19.76 -4.84 -3.70
N SER A 257 20.02 -3.86 -4.57
CA SER A 257 19.67 -3.97 -5.99
C SER A 257 20.65 -3.24 -6.89
N ASN A 258 20.58 -3.51 -8.20
CA ASN A 258 21.39 -2.82 -9.19
C ASN A 258 21.11 -1.29 -9.14
N PRO A 259 22.14 -0.45 -8.91
CA PRO A 259 21.96 1.00 -8.78
C PRO A 259 21.22 1.68 -9.94
N LYS A 260 21.41 1.21 -11.18
CA LYS A 260 20.73 1.78 -12.34
C LYS A 260 19.23 1.46 -12.32
N ARG A 261 18.90 0.16 -12.17
CA ARG A 261 17.50 -0.31 -12.06
C ARG A 261 16.79 0.35 -10.89
N LYS A 262 17.48 0.50 -9.76
CA LYS A 262 16.95 1.19 -8.57
C LYS A 262 16.60 2.66 -8.85
N ARG A 263 17.47 3.39 -9.55
CA ARG A 263 17.18 4.78 -9.95
C ARG A 263 15.98 4.86 -10.90
N GLU A 264 15.87 3.95 -11.86
CA GLU A 264 14.69 3.85 -12.74
C GLU A 264 13.42 3.60 -11.93
N LYS A 265 13.45 2.67 -10.94
CA LYS A 265 12.32 2.44 -10.02
C LYS A 265 11.92 3.69 -9.24
N LEU A 266 12.89 4.46 -8.74
CA LEU A 266 12.62 5.71 -8.01
C LEU A 266 11.98 6.79 -8.90
N LEU A 267 12.31 6.85 -10.20
CA LEU A 267 11.67 7.75 -11.14
C LEU A 267 10.20 7.37 -11.40
N TRP A 268 9.89 6.07 -11.42
CA TRP A 268 8.52 5.59 -11.49
C TRP A 268 7.73 5.93 -10.22
N MET A 269 8.30 5.70 -9.03
CA MET A 269 7.71 6.14 -7.76
C MET A 269 7.40 7.64 -7.80
N LYS A 270 8.36 8.46 -8.23
CA LYS A 270 8.15 9.91 -8.44
C LYS A 270 6.96 10.20 -9.36
N LYS A 271 6.89 9.58 -10.55
CA LYS A 271 5.79 9.75 -11.50
C LYS A 271 4.43 9.40 -10.86
N ILE A 272 4.40 8.34 -10.05
CA ILE A 272 3.18 7.89 -9.36
C ILE A 272 2.74 8.93 -8.32
N LEU A 273 3.65 9.33 -7.44
CA LEU A 273 3.36 10.31 -6.39
C LEU A 273 3.01 11.70 -6.93
N ASP A 274 3.68 12.15 -8.01
CA ASP A 274 3.34 13.38 -8.77
C ASP A 274 1.87 13.38 -9.22
N ASN A 275 1.42 12.26 -9.78
CA ASN A 275 0.05 12.16 -10.32
C ASN A 275 -1.00 12.14 -9.21
N ILE A 276 -0.68 11.48 -8.08
CA ILE A 276 -1.55 11.42 -6.90
C ILE A 276 -1.68 12.81 -6.25
N GLY A 277 -0.65 13.65 -6.32
CA GLY A 277 -0.65 14.98 -5.73
C GLY A 277 -0.42 14.98 -4.21
N VAL A 278 0.28 13.96 -3.69
CA VAL A 278 0.78 13.97 -2.31
C VAL A 278 2.01 14.88 -2.23
N ASP A 279 2.08 15.72 -1.20
CA ASP A 279 3.25 16.56 -0.91
C ASP A 279 4.34 15.81 -0.12
N GLY A 280 5.56 16.35 -0.08
CA GLY A 280 6.63 15.87 0.82
C GLY A 280 7.55 14.80 0.24
N TRP A 281 7.62 14.65 -1.08
CA TRP A 281 8.58 13.78 -1.77
C TRP A 281 9.34 14.59 -2.83
N GLY A 282 10.59 14.21 -3.13
CA GLY A 282 11.39 14.88 -4.19
C GLY A 282 12.71 15.53 -3.76
N GLY A 283 13.15 15.34 -2.52
CA GLY A 283 14.50 15.74 -2.07
C GLY A 283 14.67 17.23 -1.71
N GLU A 284 13.61 18.02 -1.71
CA GLU A 284 13.62 19.36 -1.10
C GLU A 284 13.50 19.18 0.43
N LYS A 285 14.64 19.13 1.12
CA LYS A 285 14.72 19.21 2.60
C LYS A 285 14.61 20.65 3.08
#